data_AF-A0A9X3L5M7-F1
#
_entry.id   AF-A0A9X3L5M7-F1
#
_cell.length_a   1.000
_cell.length_b   1.000
_cell.length_c   1.000
_cell.angle_alpha   90.00
_cell.angle_beta   90.00
_cell.angle_gamma   90.00
#
_symmetry.space_group_name_H-M   'P 1'
#
loop_
_entity.id
_entity.type
_entity.pdbx_description
1 polymer ?
#
loop_
_entity_poly.entity_id
_entity_poly.type
_entity_poly.pdbx_seq_one_letter_code
_entity_poly.pdbx_strand_id
1 'polypeptide(L)'
;MRKFFANMTIRSSLLWVLAFFSFMLVIGAALGVLSLRISNTTLAEIKQSQELNDALGRVVSSYKDSLNGLGRAASANYADIVRSVGQPTVLTQGLSSEAAGLLERAKASQNKGQAEFDYFKTLPKPAEAADSLKEVEESYGALVQQGLLPLTAALEKADMPAYQTQVQKVQDALEGRFARAVEGFDFWRASKMLDAFEVAQVRYQFVLMAVGAGGVIAALLVFATYVFLRRRVLQPLKDAGHHFDRIAGGDLTARVEVRNTNEIGQLFAALKRMQESLTRTVSSVRRGVDEINTGSHEIAAGNTDLSSRTEQQAASLEETAASMEELASTVKQNADNARQANQLAASASDVAERGGSAVAEVVNTMQGISASSRKISEIVSVIDGIAFQTNILAL
;
A
#
# COMPACT_ATOMS: atom_id res chain seq x y z
N MET A 1 -8.13 15.23 16.85
CA MET A 1 -7.66 14.86 15.50
C MET A 1 -6.58 13.77 15.47
N ARG A 2 -5.52 13.81 16.30
CA ARG A 2 -4.36 12.88 16.20
C ARG A 2 -4.69 11.37 16.35
N LYS A 3 -5.65 11.01 17.21
CA LYS A 3 -6.14 9.62 17.38
C LYS A 3 -7.05 9.15 16.22
N PHE A 4 -7.81 10.06 15.62
CA PHE A 4 -8.72 9.74 14.51
C PHE A 4 -7.93 9.31 13.26
N PHE A 5 -6.92 10.10 12.87
CA PHE A 5 -6.02 9.73 11.77
C PHE A 5 -5.12 8.53 12.06
N ALA A 6 -4.99 8.10 13.32
CA ALA A 6 -4.20 6.93 13.69
C ALA A 6 -4.96 5.61 13.51
N ASN A 7 -6.28 5.65 13.69
CA ASN A 7 -7.14 4.48 13.58
C ASN A 7 -7.83 4.37 12.21
N MET A 8 -7.62 5.36 11.34
CA MET A 8 -8.08 5.31 9.96
C MET A 8 -7.43 4.14 9.22
N THR A 9 -8.24 3.41 8.47
CA THR A 9 -7.77 2.33 7.60
C THR A 9 -6.91 2.88 6.47
N ILE A 10 -5.90 2.13 6.05
CA ILE A 10 -5.04 2.55 4.93
C ILE A 10 -5.91 2.75 3.68
N ARG A 11 -6.86 1.84 3.45
CA ARG A 11 -7.81 1.91 2.33
C ARG A 11 -8.63 3.22 2.33
N SER A 12 -9.23 3.59 3.47
CA SER A 12 -10.04 4.82 3.53
C SER A 12 -9.18 6.07 3.31
N SER A 13 -7.95 6.10 3.83
CA SER A 13 -7.03 7.22 3.61
C SER A 13 -6.68 7.43 2.14
N LEU A 14 -6.39 6.34 1.41
CA LEU A 14 -6.09 6.40 -0.01
C LEU A 14 -7.31 6.78 -0.85
N LEU A 15 -8.50 6.29 -0.48
CA LEU A 15 -9.74 6.67 -1.16
C LEU A 15 -10.06 8.16 -0.97
N TRP A 16 -9.82 8.74 0.20
CA TRP A 16 -10.00 10.17 0.42
C TRP A 16 -9.04 11.02 -0.40
N VAL A 17 -7.77 10.62 -0.49
CA VAL A 17 -6.79 11.31 -1.35
C VAL A 17 -7.21 11.22 -2.81
N LEU A 18 -7.60 10.03 -3.28
CA LEU A 18 -8.03 9.83 -4.66
C LEU A 18 -9.32 10.60 -4.99
N ALA A 19 -10.30 10.60 -4.07
CA ALA A 19 -11.53 11.39 -4.21
C ALA A 19 -11.23 12.89 -4.29
N PHE A 20 -10.31 13.39 -3.46
CA PHE A 20 -9.87 14.78 -3.52
C PHE A 20 -9.20 15.10 -4.86
N PHE A 21 -8.29 14.25 -5.36
CA PHE A 21 -7.66 14.44 -6.67
C PHE A 21 -8.68 14.44 -7.80
N SER A 22 -9.62 13.50 -7.81
CA SER A 22 -10.70 13.43 -8.79
C SER A 22 -11.58 14.69 -8.75
N PHE A 23 -11.94 15.15 -7.55
CA PHE A 23 -12.72 16.38 -7.38
C PHE A 23 -11.96 17.61 -7.91
N MET A 24 -10.66 17.71 -7.61
CA MET A 24 -9.81 18.80 -8.10
C MET A 24 -9.67 18.78 -9.64
N LEU A 25 -9.55 17.59 -10.25
CA LEU A 25 -9.53 17.45 -11.70
C LEU A 25 -10.85 17.89 -12.34
N VAL A 26 -11.99 17.52 -11.76
CA VAL A 26 -13.31 17.94 -12.25
C VAL A 26 -13.48 19.45 -12.15
N ILE A 27 -13.06 20.08 -11.04
CA ILE A 27 -13.09 21.53 -10.91
C ILE A 27 -12.19 22.21 -11.95
N GLY A 28 -10.95 21.72 -12.11
CA GLY A 28 -10.02 22.25 -13.10
C GLY A 28 -10.57 22.16 -14.52
N ALA A 29 -11.16 21.03 -14.88
CA ALA A 29 -11.81 20.83 -16.18
C ALA A 29 -13.02 21.76 -16.36
N ALA A 30 -13.88 21.90 -15.34
CA ALA A 30 -15.02 22.80 -15.39
C ALA A 30 -14.61 24.27 -15.58
N LEU A 31 -13.60 24.73 -14.84
CA LEU A 31 -13.02 26.06 -14.99
C LEU A 31 -12.40 26.26 -16.38
N GLY A 32 -11.69 25.26 -16.91
CA GLY A 32 -11.14 25.29 -18.26
C GLY A 32 -12.21 25.42 -19.33
N VAL A 33 -13.28 24.62 -19.26
CA VAL A 33 -14.40 24.68 -20.21
C VAL A 33 -15.14 26.02 -20.10
N LEU A 34 -15.37 26.53 -18.88
CA LEU A 34 -15.99 27.84 -18.68
C LEU A 34 -15.14 28.96 -19.30
N SER A 35 -13.82 28.94 -19.09
CA SER A 35 -12.88 29.89 -19.67
C SER A 35 -12.91 29.84 -21.20
N LEU A 36 -12.92 28.65 -21.80
CA LEU A 36 -13.01 28.49 -23.25
C LEU A 36 -14.34 28.99 -23.82
N ARG A 37 -15.47 28.71 -23.14
CA ARG A 37 -16.78 29.21 -23.55
C ARG A 37 -16.82 30.73 -23.57
N ILE A 38 -16.33 31.37 -22.50
CA ILE A 38 -16.29 32.83 -22.39
C ILE A 38 -15.37 33.43 -23.46
N SER A 39 -14.20 32.83 -23.70
CA SER A 39 -13.30 33.28 -24.76
C SER A 39 -13.94 33.17 -26.14
N ASN A 40 -14.71 32.11 -26.39
CA ASN A 40 -15.41 31.91 -27.65
C ASN A 40 -16.54 32.94 -27.84
N THR A 41 -17.27 33.30 -26.78
CA THR A 41 -18.30 34.36 -26.87
C THR A 41 -17.68 35.73 -27.16
N THR A 42 -16.58 36.09 -26.50
CA THR A 42 -15.88 37.35 -26.78
C THR A 42 -15.34 37.39 -28.21
N LEU A 43 -14.83 36.28 -28.73
CA LEU A 43 -14.38 36.20 -30.12
C LEU A 43 -15.54 36.35 -31.12
N ALA A 44 -16.71 35.79 -30.80
CA ALA A 44 -17.91 35.94 -31.63
C ALA A 44 -18.39 37.40 -31.67
N GLU A 45 -18.38 38.11 -30.53
CA GLU A 45 -18.73 39.54 -30.45
C GLU A 45 -17.75 40.41 -31.26
N ILE A 46 -16.44 40.15 -31.16
CA ILE A 46 -15.42 40.84 -31.95
C ILE A 46 -15.64 40.60 -33.44
N LYS A 47 -15.87 39.34 -33.85
CA LYS A 47 -16.13 38.99 -35.25
C LYS A 47 -17.36 39.72 -35.79
N GLN A 48 -18.46 39.73 -35.03
CA GLN A 48 -19.70 40.42 -35.40
C GLN A 48 -19.47 41.93 -35.57
N SER A 49 -18.75 42.57 -34.64
CA SER A 49 -18.45 44.00 -34.72
C SER A 49 -17.53 44.33 -35.90
N GLN A 50 -16.59 43.44 -36.22
CA GLN A 50 -15.72 43.57 -37.38
C GLN A 50 -16.49 43.43 -38.70
N GLU A 51 -17.39 42.46 -38.83
CA GLU A 51 -18.24 42.30 -40.02
C GLU A 51 -19.12 43.55 -40.27
N LEU A 52 -19.70 44.14 -39.21
CA LEU A 52 -20.44 45.39 -39.30
C LEU A 52 -19.57 46.55 -39.78
N ASN A 53 -18.37 46.69 -39.22
CA ASN A 53 -17.42 47.72 -39.62
C ASN A 53 -16.98 47.58 -41.08
N ASP A 54 -16.66 46.36 -41.51
CA ASP A 54 -16.21 46.12 -42.88
C ASP A 54 -17.33 46.39 -43.89
N ALA A 55 -18.58 46.02 -43.55
CA ALA A 55 -19.75 46.37 -44.35
C ALA A 55 -19.95 47.89 -44.42
N LEU A 56 -19.88 48.59 -43.28
CA LEU A 56 -19.99 50.05 -43.24
C LEU A 56 -18.87 50.74 -44.03
N GLY A 57 -17.65 50.23 -43.97
CA GLY A 57 -16.52 50.71 -44.77
C GLY A 57 -16.78 50.59 -46.28
N ARG A 58 -17.42 49.50 -46.74
CA ARG A 58 -17.83 49.34 -48.14
C ARG A 58 -18.94 50.31 -48.54
N VAL A 59 -19.89 50.59 -47.66
CA VAL A 59 -20.92 51.63 -47.85
C VAL A 59 -20.28 53.00 -48.00
N VAL A 60 -19.39 53.38 -47.08
CA VAL A 60 -18.66 54.66 -47.11
C VAL A 60 -17.84 54.79 -48.39
N SER A 61 -17.10 53.76 -48.79
CA SER A 61 -16.32 53.75 -50.03
C SER A 61 -17.22 53.93 -51.26
N SER A 62 -18.33 53.19 -51.34
CA SER A 62 -19.22 53.23 -52.50
C SER A 62 -19.96 54.56 -52.62
N TYR A 63 -20.37 55.16 -51.51
CA TYR A 63 -20.93 56.52 -51.48
C TYR A 63 -19.89 57.55 -51.95
N LYS A 64 -18.66 57.51 -51.44
CA LYS A 64 -17.59 58.42 -51.85
C LYS A 64 -17.25 58.26 -53.33
N ASP A 65 -17.20 57.04 -53.84
CA ASP A 65 -17.00 56.77 -55.26
C ASP A 65 -18.13 57.35 -56.12
N SER A 66 -19.39 57.23 -55.65
CA SER A 66 -20.54 57.83 -56.31
C SER A 66 -20.45 59.36 -56.31
N LEU A 67 -20.22 59.98 -55.14
CA LEU A 67 -20.10 61.44 -55.00
C LEU A 67 -18.96 62.00 -55.86
N ASN A 68 -17.77 61.39 -55.81
CA ASN A 68 -16.63 61.76 -56.63
C ASN A 68 -16.90 61.55 -58.13
N GLY A 69 -17.62 60.48 -58.48
CA GLY A 69 -18.07 60.21 -59.85
C GLY A 69 -19.01 61.29 -60.38
N LEU A 70 -20.00 61.69 -59.58
CA LEU A 70 -20.90 62.81 -59.90
C LEU A 70 -20.12 64.12 -60.04
N GLY A 71 -19.16 64.40 -59.16
CA GLY A 71 -18.25 65.55 -59.25
C GLY A 71 -17.43 65.57 -60.53
N ARG A 72 -16.88 64.42 -60.94
CA ARG A 72 -16.14 64.28 -62.21
C ARG A 72 -17.05 64.47 -63.42
N ALA A 73 -18.27 63.91 -63.40
CA ALA A 73 -19.25 64.09 -64.47
C ALA A 73 -19.65 65.58 -64.63
N ALA A 74 -19.94 66.25 -63.51
CA ALA A 74 -20.25 67.67 -63.47
C ALA A 74 -19.08 68.52 -64.01
N SER A 75 -17.85 68.22 -63.57
CA SER A 75 -16.64 68.93 -64.00
C SER A 75 -16.35 68.74 -65.49
N ALA A 76 -16.52 67.52 -66.00
CA ALA A 76 -16.35 67.21 -67.43
C ALA A 76 -17.38 67.97 -68.28
N ASN A 77 -18.64 68.03 -67.82
CA ASN A 77 -19.69 68.81 -68.49
C ASN A 77 -19.40 70.32 -68.45
N TYR A 78 -18.94 70.84 -67.31
CA TYR A 78 -18.57 72.25 -67.17
C TYR A 78 -17.39 72.62 -68.09
N ALA A 79 -16.36 71.75 -68.18
CA ALA A 79 -15.23 71.95 -69.08
C ALA A 79 -15.66 71.96 -70.56
N ASP A 80 -16.63 71.13 -70.94
CA ASP A 80 -17.20 71.09 -72.29
C ASP A 80 -18.01 72.36 -72.61
N ILE A 81 -18.84 72.82 -71.67
CA ILE A 81 -19.56 74.09 -71.77
C ILE A 81 -18.57 75.26 -71.96
N VAL A 82 -17.50 75.33 -71.16
CA VAL A 82 -16.50 76.42 -71.27
C VAL A 82 -15.72 76.35 -72.60
N ARG A 83 -15.37 75.15 -73.09
CA ARG A 83 -14.69 74.99 -74.40
C ARG A 83 -15.56 75.36 -75.59
N SER A 84 -16.88 75.20 -75.48
CA SER A 84 -17.83 75.58 -76.53
C SER A 84 -18.19 77.07 -76.53
N VAL A 85 -17.82 77.84 -75.48
CA VAL A 85 -17.94 79.30 -75.47
C VAL A 85 -17.02 79.90 -76.55
N GLY A 86 -17.62 80.34 -77.66
CA GLY A 86 -16.93 80.98 -78.78
C GLY A 86 -16.73 80.10 -80.04
N GLN A 87 -17.22 78.86 -80.04
CA GLN A 87 -17.27 78.01 -81.25
C GLN A 87 -18.70 77.92 -81.81
N PRO A 88 -18.91 77.89 -83.14
CA PRO A 88 -20.24 77.81 -83.76
C PRO A 88 -20.84 76.39 -83.73
N THR A 89 -20.48 75.59 -82.73
CA THR A 89 -21.00 74.23 -82.54
C THR A 89 -22.29 74.30 -81.73
N VAL A 90 -23.30 73.54 -82.17
CA VAL A 90 -24.60 73.39 -81.50
C VAL A 90 -24.37 73.05 -80.02
N LEU A 91 -24.82 73.92 -79.12
CA LEU A 91 -25.01 73.58 -77.71
C LEU A 91 -25.93 72.36 -77.66
N THR A 92 -25.37 71.17 -77.45
CA THR A 92 -26.17 69.97 -77.25
C THR A 92 -27.07 70.20 -76.03
N GLN A 93 -28.39 70.07 -76.21
CA GLN A 93 -29.34 69.98 -75.10
C GLN A 93 -29.07 68.67 -74.33
N GLY A 94 -28.11 68.69 -73.40
CA GLY A 94 -27.75 67.52 -72.58
C GLY A 94 -26.28 67.48 -72.17
N LEU A 95 -25.94 66.45 -71.38
CA LEU A 95 -24.56 66.16 -70.97
C LEU A 95 -23.68 65.80 -72.16
N SER A 96 -22.38 66.15 -72.09
CA SER A 96 -21.38 65.63 -73.02
C SER A 96 -21.27 64.10 -72.94
N SER A 97 -20.81 63.43 -74.01
CA SER A 97 -20.69 61.95 -74.03
C SER A 97 -19.78 61.42 -72.92
N GLU A 98 -18.69 62.14 -72.62
CA GLU A 98 -17.79 61.81 -71.51
C GLU A 98 -18.48 61.98 -70.15
N ALA A 99 -19.20 63.09 -69.95
CA ALA A 99 -19.94 63.35 -68.73
C ALA A 99 -21.08 62.35 -68.50
N ALA A 100 -21.78 61.93 -69.57
CA ALA A 100 -22.81 60.89 -69.51
C ALA A 100 -22.21 59.52 -69.11
N GLY A 101 -21.05 59.14 -69.68
CA GLY A 101 -20.36 57.90 -69.29
C GLY A 101 -19.80 57.92 -67.86
N LEU A 102 -19.44 59.09 -67.33
CA LEU A 102 -19.07 59.28 -65.93
C LEU A 102 -20.29 59.22 -65.01
N LEU A 103 -21.42 59.80 -65.42
CA LEU A 103 -22.68 59.75 -64.69
C LEU A 103 -23.19 58.31 -64.55
N GLU A 104 -23.14 57.51 -65.62
CA GLU A 104 -23.53 56.09 -65.55
C GLU A 104 -22.63 55.28 -64.60
N ARG A 105 -21.32 55.56 -64.57
CA ARG A 105 -20.42 54.95 -63.57
C ARG A 105 -20.76 55.39 -62.14
N ALA A 106 -21.10 56.67 -61.94
CA ALA A 106 -21.49 57.19 -60.64
C ALA A 106 -22.82 56.56 -60.14
N LYS A 107 -23.78 56.34 -61.04
CA LYS A 107 -25.02 55.59 -60.76
C LYS A 107 -24.75 54.13 -60.44
N ALA A 108 -23.82 53.48 -61.15
CA ALA A 108 -23.41 52.12 -60.82
C ALA A 108 -22.80 52.03 -59.42
N SER A 109 -21.92 52.97 -59.04
CA SER A 109 -21.39 53.08 -57.67
C SER A 109 -22.48 53.36 -56.64
N GLN A 110 -23.49 54.17 -56.98
CA GLN A 110 -24.65 54.42 -56.12
C GLN A 110 -25.46 53.15 -55.86
N ASN A 111 -25.78 52.39 -56.92
CA ASN A 111 -26.50 51.12 -56.81
C ASN A 111 -25.71 50.08 -55.99
N LYS A 112 -24.38 50.02 -56.19
CA LYS A 112 -23.50 49.19 -55.37
C LYS A 112 -23.55 49.61 -53.90
N GLY A 113 -23.46 50.91 -53.62
CA GLY A 113 -23.57 51.43 -52.25
C GLY A 113 -24.90 51.10 -51.59
N GLN A 114 -26.00 51.13 -52.35
CA GLN A 114 -27.31 50.70 -51.85
C GLN A 114 -27.33 49.20 -51.51
N ALA A 115 -26.78 48.34 -52.37
CA ALA A 115 -26.71 46.90 -52.11
C ALA A 115 -25.83 46.58 -50.87
N GLU A 116 -24.70 47.27 -50.71
CA GLU A 116 -23.84 47.13 -49.52
C GLU A 116 -24.55 47.62 -48.24
N PHE A 117 -25.36 48.67 -48.34
CA PHE A 117 -26.14 49.18 -47.22
C PHE A 117 -27.29 48.23 -46.85
N ASP A 118 -27.97 47.66 -47.85
CA ASP A 118 -28.99 46.63 -47.62
C ASP A 118 -28.38 45.40 -46.94
N TYR A 119 -27.19 44.97 -47.36
CA TYR A 119 -26.44 43.91 -46.68
C TYR A 119 -26.11 44.30 -45.23
N PHE A 120 -25.56 45.49 -45.00
CA PHE A 120 -25.27 46.00 -43.65
C PHE A 120 -26.49 45.94 -42.73
N LYS A 121 -27.69 46.25 -43.24
CA LYS A 121 -28.93 46.19 -42.45
C LYS A 121 -29.33 44.77 -42.03
N THR A 122 -28.94 43.75 -42.79
CA THR A 122 -29.23 42.34 -42.47
C THR A 122 -28.29 41.75 -41.43
N LEU A 123 -27.14 42.40 -41.17
CA LEU A 123 -26.19 41.93 -40.18
C LEU A 123 -26.77 42.02 -38.76
N PRO A 124 -26.48 41.04 -37.88
CA PRO A 124 -26.90 41.09 -36.50
C PRO A 124 -26.29 42.30 -35.79
N LYS A 125 -27.11 43.10 -35.11
CA LYS A 125 -26.67 44.33 -34.43
C LYS A 125 -26.54 44.12 -32.92
N PRO A 126 -25.39 44.47 -32.30
CA PRO A 126 -25.27 44.44 -30.86
C PRO A 126 -26.23 45.47 -30.23
N ALA A 127 -26.98 45.06 -29.20
CA ALA A 127 -27.98 45.91 -28.55
C ALA A 127 -27.39 47.22 -28.01
N GLU A 128 -26.14 47.15 -27.53
CA GLU A 128 -25.39 48.28 -26.97
C GLU A 128 -24.95 49.31 -28.02
N ALA A 129 -24.96 48.96 -29.31
CA ALA A 129 -24.65 49.87 -30.41
C ALA A 129 -25.91 50.35 -31.15
N ALA A 130 -27.11 49.98 -30.67
CA ALA A 130 -28.36 50.22 -31.39
C ALA A 130 -28.55 51.69 -31.77
N ASP A 131 -28.26 52.62 -30.85
CA ASP A 131 -28.42 54.06 -31.07
C ASP A 131 -27.43 54.60 -32.11
N SER A 132 -26.16 54.16 -32.04
CA SER A 132 -25.13 54.58 -32.99
C SER A 132 -25.40 54.03 -34.40
N LEU A 133 -25.79 52.76 -34.49
CA LEU A 133 -26.15 52.11 -35.76
C LEU A 133 -27.42 52.71 -36.37
N LYS A 134 -28.39 53.10 -35.53
CA LYS A 134 -29.60 53.78 -35.98
C LYS A 134 -29.27 55.15 -36.59
N GLU A 135 -28.41 55.94 -35.96
CA GLU A 135 -27.99 57.24 -36.52
C GLU A 135 -27.21 57.04 -37.84
N VAL A 136 -26.40 55.99 -37.97
CA VAL A 136 -25.74 55.61 -39.24
C VAL A 136 -26.78 55.31 -40.32
N GLU A 137 -27.81 54.54 -40.01
CA GLU A 137 -28.87 54.21 -40.97
C GLU A 137 -29.69 55.44 -41.40
N GLU A 138 -30.08 56.29 -40.44
CA GLU A 138 -30.87 57.50 -40.72
C GLU A 138 -30.07 58.54 -41.51
N SER A 139 -28.81 58.76 -41.13
CA SER A 139 -27.93 59.72 -41.81
C SER A 139 -27.55 59.26 -43.22
N TYR A 140 -27.29 57.96 -43.44
CA TYR A 140 -27.08 57.42 -44.79
C TYR A 140 -28.34 57.51 -45.64
N GLY A 141 -29.50 57.17 -45.08
CA GLY A 141 -30.79 57.32 -45.77
C GLY A 141 -31.04 58.76 -46.22
N ALA A 142 -30.78 59.73 -45.34
CA ALA A 142 -30.88 61.15 -45.67
C ALA A 142 -29.85 61.56 -46.75
N LEU A 143 -28.62 61.07 -46.66
CA LEU A 143 -27.55 61.33 -47.63
C LEU A 143 -27.90 60.85 -49.04
N VAL A 144 -28.50 59.67 -49.16
CA VAL A 144 -28.94 59.12 -50.44
C VAL A 144 -30.17 59.87 -50.95
N GLN A 145 -31.23 59.99 -50.14
CA GLN A 145 -32.52 60.55 -50.56
C GLN A 145 -32.50 62.05 -50.78
N GLN A 146 -31.86 62.79 -49.88
CA GLN A 146 -31.82 64.26 -49.90
C GLN A 146 -30.54 64.79 -50.53
N GLY A 147 -29.58 63.92 -50.87
CA GLY A 147 -28.27 64.29 -51.40
C GLY A 147 -27.98 63.70 -52.77
N LEU A 148 -27.57 62.43 -52.81
CA LEU A 148 -27.13 61.77 -54.05
C LEU A 148 -28.21 61.72 -55.14
N LEU A 149 -29.44 61.33 -54.82
CA LEU A 149 -30.51 61.22 -55.82
C LEU A 149 -30.82 62.57 -56.50
N PRO A 150 -31.00 63.69 -55.76
CA PRO A 150 -31.13 65.00 -56.38
C PRO A 150 -29.90 65.43 -57.20
N LEU A 151 -28.67 65.09 -56.78
CA LEU A 151 -27.45 65.38 -57.54
C LEU A 151 -27.43 64.65 -58.89
N THR A 152 -27.76 63.35 -58.86
CA THR A 152 -27.89 62.53 -60.07
C THR A 152 -28.97 63.10 -60.99
N ALA A 153 -30.14 63.44 -60.45
CA ALA A 153 -31.25 64.00 -61.23
C ALA A 153 -30.94 65.38 -61.84
N ALA A 154 -30.18 66.23 -61.14
CA ALA A 154 -29.72 67.51 -61.67
C ALA A 154 -28.76 67.32 -62.86
N LEU A 155 -27.82 66.38 -62.74
CA LEU A 155 -26.91 66.04 -63.84
C LEU A 155 -27.65 65.43 -65.03
N GLU A 156 -28.61 64.52 -64.82
CA GLU A 156 -29.43 63.95 -65.89
C GLU A 156 -30.16 65.01 -66.72
N LYS A 157 -30.60 66.11 -66.07
CA LYS A 157 -31.23 67.26 -66.72
C LYS A 157 -30.22 68.30 -67.25
N ALA A 158 -28.91 68.04 -67.09
CA ALA A 158 -27.83 68.98 -67.35
C ALA A 158 -27.98 70.34 -66.62
N ASP A 159 -28.67 70.36 -65.47
CA ASP A 159 -28.93 71.56 -64.66
C ASP A 159 -27.76 71.82 -63.70
N MET A 160 -26.73 72.48 -64.22
CA MET A 160 -25.50 72.80 -63.48
C MET A 160 -25.73 73.77 -62.30
N PRO A 161 -26.59 74.81 -62.37
CA PRO A 161 -26.93 75.64 -61.22
C PRO A 161 -27.60 74.84 -60.08
N ALA A 162 -28.55 73.96 -60.41
CA ALA A 162 -29.17 73.09 -59.41
C ALA A 162 -28.16 72.11 -58.82
N TYR A 163 -27.28 71.54 -59.64
CA TYR A 163 -26.18 70.68 -59.17
C TYR A 163 -25.27 71.40 -58.18
N GLN A 164 -24.84 72.63 -58.50
CA GLN A 164 -23.93 73.41 -57.65
C GLN A 164 -24.54 73.76 -56.29
N THR A 165 -25.83 74.14 -56.28
CA THR A 165 -26.55 74.42 -55.04
C THR A 165 -26.72 73.16 -54.19
N GLN A 166 -27.04 72.05 -54.86
CA GLN A 166 -27.27 70.78 -54.19
C GLN A 166 -25.96 70.20 -53.62
N VAL A 167 -24.83 70.28 -54.33
CA VAL A 167 -23.57 69.69 -53.86
C VAL A 167 -23.04 70.39 -52.60
N GLN A 168 -23.21 71.71 -52.48
CA GLN A 168 -22.91 72.45 -51.26
C GLN A 168 -23.74 71.94 -50.08
N LYS A 169 -25.06 71.78 -50.27
CA LYS A 169 -25.95 71.21 -49.24
C LYS A 169 -25.55 69.79 -48.84
N VAL A 170 -25.13 68.95 -49.79
CA VAL A 170 -24.66 67.59 -49.50
C VAL A 170 -23.40 67.62 -48.65
N GLN A 171 -22.40 68.43 -49.02
CA GLN A 171 -21.12 68.52 -48.31
C GLN A 171 -21.27 69.10 -46.89
N ASP A 172 -21.99 70.22 -46.75
CA ASP A 172 -22.05 70.95 -45.47
C ASP A 172 -22.92 70.26 -44.41
N ALA A 173 -24.00 69.59 -44.82
CA ALA A 173 -25.01 69.09 -43.89
C ALA A 173 -25.12 67.56 -43.87
N LEU A 174 -25.16 66.91 -45.04
CA LEU A 174 -25.50 65.48 -45.13
C LEU A 174 -24.27 64.58 -44.99
N GLU A 175 -23.19 64.88 -45.70
CA GLU A 175 -21.93 64.14 -45.61
C GLU A 175 -21.33 64.26 -44.20
N GLY A 176 -21.28 65.48 -43.65
CA GLY A 176 -20.80 65.72 -42.29
C GLY A 176 -21.66 65.06 -41.19
N ARG A 177 -22.98 64.88 -41.40
CA ARG A 177 -23.83 64.12 -40.47
C ARG A 177 -23.50 62.63 -40.54
N PHE A 178 -23.43 62.06 -41.74
CA PHE A 178 -23.12 60.64 -41.93
C PHE A 178 -21.71 60.30 -41.45
N ALA A 179 -20.70 61.13 -41.75
CA ALA A 179 -19.33 60.96 -41.26
C ALA A 179 -19.28 60.90 -39.72
N ARG A 180 -19.95 61.82 -39.03
CA ARG A 180 -20.04 61.80 -37.55
C ARG A 180 -20.77 60.58 -37.01
N ALA A 181 -21.80 60.09 -37.70
CA ALA A 181 -22.50 58.87 -37.31
C ALA A 181 -21.59 57.63 -37.41
N VAL A 182 -20.83 57.52 -38.51
CA VAL A 182 -19.83 56.46 -38.70
C VAL A 182 -18.73 56.55 -37.65
N GLU A 183 -18.18 57.74 -37.41
CA GLU A 183 -17.17 57.97 -36.36
C GLU A 183 -17.69 57.61 -34.96
N GLY A 184 -18.95 57.91 -34.65
CA GLY A 184 -19.57 57.53 -33.38
C GLY A 184 -19.66 56.01 -33.19
N PHE A 185 -20.05 55.29 -34.24
CA PHE A 185 -20.02 53.82 -34.22
C PHE A 185 -18.60 53.26 -34.10
N ASP A 186 -17.64 53.84 -34.83
CA ASP A 186 -16.23 53.45 -34.74
C ASP A 186 -15.65 53.69 -33.34
N PHE A 187 -16.01 54.79 -32.69
CA PHE A 187 -15.60 55.09 -31.32
C PHE A 187 -16.17 54.07 -30.33
N TRP A 188 -17.47 53.77 -30.41
CA TRP A 188 -18.10 52.72 -29.60
C TRP A 188 -17.43 51.35 -29.78
N ARG A 189 -17.11 50.98 -31.03
CA ARG A 189 -16.43 49.74 -31.35
C ARG A 189 -15.01 49.71 -30.77
N ALA A 190 -14.26 50.79 -30.94
CA ALA A 190 -12.90 50.92 -30.43
C ALA A 190 -12.86 50.84 -28.90
N SER A 191 -13.81 51.49 -28.19
CA SER A 191 -13.91 51.40 -26.74
C SER A 191 -14.23 49.98 -26.28
N LYS A 192 -15.17 49.30 -26.95
CA LYS A 192 -15.52 47.90 -26.63
C LYS A 192 -14.38 46.91 -26.88
N MET A 193 -13.58 47.12 -27.93
CA MET A 193 -12.39 46.31 -28.17
C MET A 193 -11.33 46.46 -27.07
N LEU A 194 -11.11 47.69 -26.58
CA LEU A 194 -10.20 47.96 -25.47
C LEU A 194 -10.69 47.27 -24.19
N ASP A 195 -11.96 47.45 -23.83
CA ASP A 195 -12.57 46.81 -22.67
C ASP A 195 -12.48 45.27 -22.76
N ALA A 196 -12.80 44.71 -23.93
CA ALA A 196 -12.73 43.26 -24.17
C ALA A 196 -11.30 42.72 -23.99
N PHE A 197 -10.28 43.48 -24.43
CA PHE A 197 -8.89 43.11 -24.27
C PHE A 197 -8.43 43.14 -22.81
N GLU A 198 -8.74 44.21 -22.07
CA GLU A 198 -8.40 44.31 -20.65
C GLU A 198 -9.08 43.21 -19.82
N VAL A 199 -10.38 42.99 -20.07
CA VAL A 199 -11.16 41.94 -19.40
C VAL A 199 -10.60 40.55 -19.74
N ALA A 200 -10.23 40.30 -21.00
CA ALA A 200 -9.59 39.05 -21.40
C ALA A 200 -8.23 38.85 -20.70
N GLN A 201 -7.43 39.91 -20.56
CA GLN A 201 -6.11 39.83 -19.94
C GLN A 201 -6.18 39.59 -18.42
N VAL A 202 -7.09 40.27 -17.72
CA VAL A 202 -7.36 40.02 -16.30
C VAL A 202 -7.83 38.59 -16.08
N ARG A 203 -8.75 38.10 -16.92
CA ARG A 203 -9.24 36.71 -16.85
C ARG A 203 -8.13 35.70 -17.13
N TYR A 204 -7.29 35.95 -18.12
CA TYR A 204 -6.15 35.08 -18.44
C TYR A 204 -5.18 34.95 -17.25
N GLN A 205 -4.81 36.07 -16.63
CA GLN A 205 -3.97 36.08 -15.42
C GLN A 205 -4.64 35.35 -14.26
N PHE A 206 -5.93 35.57 -14.04
CA PHE A 206 -6.69 34.85 -13.01
C PHE A 206 -6.67 33.33 -13.24
N VAL A 207 -6.90 32.87 -14.47
CA VAL A 207 -6.84 31.43 -14.82
C VAL A 207 -5.43 30.88 -14.62
N LEU A 208 -4.38 31.59 -15.03
CA LEU A 208 -3.00 31.17 -14.79
C LEU A 208 -2.69 31.05 -13.29
N MET A 209 -3.09 32.03 -12.48
CA MET A 209 -2.91 31.97 -11.03
C MET A 209 -3.71 30.83 -10.40
N ALA A 210 -4.95 30.59 -10.84
CA ALA A 210 -5.78 29.49 -10.36
C ALA A 210 -5.17 28.12 -10.71
N VAL A 211 -4.66 27.94 -11.93
CA VAL A 211 -3.95 26.73 -12.37
C VAL A 211 -2.65 26.55 -11.58
N GLY A 212 -1.86 27.62 -11.41
CA GLY A 212 -0.62 27.60 -10.63
C GLY A 212 -0.88 27.23 -9.16
N ALA A 213 -1.86 27.86 -8.52
CA ALA A 213 -2.28 27.55 -7.15
C ALA A 213 -2.78 26.11 -7.03
N GLY A 214 -3.60 25.64 -7.99
CA GLY A 214 -4.04 24.25 -8.06
C GLY A 214 -2.88 23.26 -8.18
N GLY A 215 -1.87 23.58 -9.00
CA GLY A 215 -0.65 22.79 -9.14
C GLY A 215 0.18 22.72 -7.85
N VAL A 216 0.33 23.85 -7.14
CA VAL A 216 1.01 23.88 -5.83
C VAL A 216 0.26 23.06 -4.79
N ILE A 217 -1.08 23.19 -4.72
CA ILE A 217 -1.91 22.38 -3.81
C ILE A 217 -1.78 20.88 -4.14
N ALA A 218 -1.80 20.52 -5.42
CA ALA A 218 -1.59 19.15 -5.86
C ALA A 218 -0.23 18.61 -5.40
N ALA A 219 0.85 19.36 -5.61
CA ALA A 219 2.20 18.98 -5.20
C ALA A 219 2.31 18.81 -3.67
N LEU A 220 1.73 19.73 -2.90
CA LEU A 220 1.67 19.64 -1.44
C LEU A 220 0.89 18.41 -0.97
N LEU A 221 -0.20 18.05 -1.65
CA LEU A 221 -0.97 16.86 -1.32
C LEU A 221 -0.25 15.56 -1.69
N VAL A 222 0.45 15.51 -2.82
CA VAL A 222 1.33 14.37 -3.15
C VAL A 222 2.40 14.21 -2.07
N PHE A 223 3.06 15.31 -1.70
CA PHE A 223 4.09 15.29 -0.66
C PHE A 223 3.53 14.88 0.72
N ALA A 224 2.38 15.42 1.11
CA ALA A 224 1.70 15.06 2.35
C ALA A 224 1.31 13.58 2.36
N THR A 225 0.78 13.06 1.25
CA THR A 225 0.42 11.64 1.09
C THR A 225 1.64 10.75 1.17
N TYR A 226 2.75 11.13 0.54
CA TYR A 226 4.03 10.42 0.63
C TYR A 226 4.53 10.34 2.08
N VAL A 227 4.57 11.47 2.80
CA VAL A 227 4.99 11.51 4.21
C VAL A 227 4.04 10.68 5.09
N PHE A 228 2.73 10.75 4.83
CA PHE A 228 1.72 9.97 5.53
C PHE A 228 1.94 8.46 5.32
N LEU A 229 2.05 8.00 4.07
CA LEU A 229 2.24 6.59 3.73
C LEU A 229 3.56 6.05 4.28
N ARG A 230 4.64 6.84 4.18
CA ARG A 230 5.94 6.49 4.74
C ARG A 230 5.88 6.25 6.25
N ARG A 231 5.27 7.16 7.01
CA ARG A 231 5.21 7.06 8.48
C ARG A 231 4.16 6.08 8.99
N ARG A 232 3.03 5.90 8.29
CA ARG A 232 1.91 5.09 8.75
C ARG A 232 1.91 3.66 8.23
N VAL A 233 2.56 3.40 7.09
CA VAL A 233 2.53 2.09 6.43
C VAL A 233 3.94 1.53 6.32
N LEU A 234 4.85 2.22 5.62
CA LEU A 234 6.17 1.67 5.32
C LEU A 234 7.04 1.47 6.58
N GLN A 235 7.06 2.44 7.49
CA GLN A 235 7.88 2.34 8.70
C GLN A 235 7.39 1.23 9.65
N PRO A 236 6.08 1.12 10.00
CA PRO A 236 5.61 -0.01 10.80
C PRO A 236 5.78 -1.37 10.12
N LEU A 237 5.67 -1.46 8.79
CA LEU A 237 5.96 -2.70 8.06
C LEU A 237 7.43 -3.10 8.19
N LYS A 238 8.34 -2.13 8.15
CA LYS A 238 9.77 -2.37 8.40
C LYS A 238 10.01 -2.82 9.84
N ASP A 239 9.35 -2.20 10.82
CA ASP A 239 9.42 -2.58 12.23
C ASP A 239 8.91 -4.02 12.44
N ALA A 240 7.82 -4.41 11.76
CA ALA A 240 7.33 -5.79 11.78
C ALA A 240 8.36 -6.76 11.19
N GLY A 241 9.04 -6.38 10.10
CA GLY A 241 10.16 -7.14 9.52
C GLY A 241 11.26 -7.41 10.54
N HIS A 242 11.69 -6.38 11.29
CA HIS A 242 12.68 -6.54 12.35
C HIS A 242 12.24 -7.48 13.48
N HIS A 243 10.95 -7.51 13.83
CA HIS A 243 10.44 -8.49 14.78
C HIS A 243 10.47 -9.91 14.21
N PHE A 244 10.13 -10.10 12.93
CA PHE A 244 10.24 -11.41 12.29
C PHE A 244 11.70 -11.89 12.26
N ASP A 245 12.66 -11.03 11.93
CA ASP A 245 14.09 -11.36 11.94
C ASP A 245 14.56 -11.82 13.33
N ARG A 246 14.12 -11.12 14.40
CA ARG A 246 14.45 -11.51 15.79
C ARG A 246 13.86 -12.86 16.17
N ILE A 247 12.58 -13.09 15.83
CA ILE A 247 11.90 -14.36 16.08
C ILE A 247 12.59 -15.49 15.31
N ALA A 248 12.98 -15.27 14.05
CA ALA A 248 13.73 -16.24 13.25
C ALA A 248 15.12 -16.53 13.84
N GLY A 249 15.76 -15.52 14.46
CA GLY A 249 16.99 -15.67 15.23
C GLY A 249 16.82 -16.31 16.62
N GLY A 250 15.61 -16.70 17.01
CA GLY A 250 15.32 -17.31 18.31
C GLY A 250 15.15 -16.32 19.47
N ASP A 251 15.23 -15.01 19.22
CA ASP A 251 15.01 -13.98 20.23
C ASP A 251 13.52 -13.63 20.34
N LEU A 252 12.87 -14.21 21.35
CA LEU A 252 11.45 -13.99 21.66
C LEU A 252 11.23 -12.91 22.75
N THR A 253 12.28 -12.22 23.20
CA THR A 253 12.21 -11.28 24.34
C THR A 253 11.68 -9.90 23.96
N ALA A 254 11.70 -9.57 22.67
CA ALA A 254 11.27 -8.28 22.13
C ALA A 254 9.78 -8.01 22.40
N ARG A 255 9.43 -6.88 23.03
CA ARG A 255 8.00 -6.54 23.21
C ARG A 255 7.37 -6.11 21.87
N VAL A 256 6.36 -6.85 21.40
CA VAL A 256 5.51 -6.44 20.27
C VAL A 256 4.34 -5.59 20.78
N GLU A 257 4.36 -4.29 20.47
CA GLU A 257 3.31 -3.34 20.87
C GLU A 257 2.28 -3.11 19.76
N VAL A 258 1.00 -3.36 20.08
CA VAL A 258 -0.13 -3.04 19.18
C VAL A 258 -0.57 -1.59 19.45
N ARG A 259 -0.23 -0.67 18.53
CA ARG A 259 -0.46 0.77 18.73
C ARG A 259 -1.74 1.32 18.10
N ASN A 260 -2.27 0.67 17.08
CA ASN A 260 -3.42 1.13 16.29
C ASN A 260 -4.44 0.01 16.15
N THR A 261 -5.66 0.34 15.71
CA THR A 261 -6.73 -0.65 15.42
C THR A 261 -6.96 -0.89 13.92
N ASN A 262 -6.14 -0.27 13.06
CA ASN A 262 -6.19 -0.44 11.61
C ASN A 262 -5.47 -1.73 11.15
N GLU A 263 -5.30 -1.91 9.85
CA GLU A 263 -4.68 -3.11 9.26
C GLU A 263 -3.26 -3.37 9.80
N ILE A 264 -2.47 -2.31 10.03
CA ILE A 264 -1.15 -2.43 10.66
C ILE A 264 -1.27 -2.88 12.12
N GLY A 265 -2.25 -2.35 12.85
CA GLY A 265 -2.58 -2.81 14.20
C GLY A 265 -2.92 -4.30 14.25
N GLN A 266 -3.75 -4.75 13.31
CA GLN A 266 -4.14 -6.16 13.20
C GLN A 266 -2.93 -7.06 12.86
N LEU A 267 -2.02 -6.60 12.00
CA LEU A 267 -0.75 -7.28 11.72
C LEU A 267 0.09 -7.43 13.00
N PHE A 268 0.30 -6.34 13.75
CA PHE A 268 1.06 -6.39 15.01
C PHE A 268 0.37 -7.26 16.09
N ALA A 269 -0.96 -7.28 16.12
CA ALA A 269 -1.71 -8.16 17.02
C ALA A 269 -1.54 -9.65 16.64
N ALA A 270 -1.53 -9.98 15.36
CA ALA A 270 -1.23 -11.33 14.89
C ALA A 270 0.21 -11.74 15.21
N LEU A 271 1.18 -10.85 14.94
CA LEU A 271 2.59 -11.03 15.28
C LEU A 271 2.80 -11.27 16.78
N LYS A 272 2.14 -10.50 17.65
CA LYS A 272 2.19 -10.67 19.10
C LYS A 272 1.68 -12.06 19.52
N ARG A 273 0.53 -12.50 19.00
CA ARG A 273 -0.02 -13.84 19.29
C ARG A 273 0.93 -14.96 18.87
N MET A 274 1.58 -14.81 17.71
CA MET A 274 2.58 -15.77 17.21
C MET A 274 3.79 -15.85 18.15
N GLN A 275 4.35 -14.71 18.55
CA GLN A 275 5.47 -14.64 19.49
C GLN A 275 5.12 -15.26 20.85
N GLU A 276 3.95 -14.93 21.41
CA GLU A 276 3.50 -15.50 22.69
C GLU A 276 3.33 -17.02 22.61
N SER A 277 2.82 -17.54 21.49
CA SER A 277 2.68 -18.97 21.27
C SER A 277 4.04 -19.67 21.19
N LEU A 278 4.98 -19.12 20.42
CA LEU A 278 6.34 -19.65 20.32
C LEU A 278 7.05 -19.63 21.68
N THR A 279 6.88 -18.55 22.45
CA THR A 279 7.46 -18.41 23.79
C THR A 279 6.95 -19.50 24.73
N ARG A 280 5.64 -19.78 24.72
CA ARG A 280 5.05 -20.86 25.50
C ARG A 280 5.59 -22.23 25.08
N THR A 281 5.69 -22.50 23.78
CA THR A 281 6.23 -23.76 23.27
C THR A 281 7.68 -23.97 23.70
N VAL A 282 8.55 -22.98 23.49
CA VAL A 282 9.96 -23.05 23.90
C VAL A 282 10.11 -23.20 25.42
N SER A 283 9.30 -22.50 26.20
CA SER A 283 9.32 -22.61 27.67
C SER A 283 8.89 -24.00 28.16
N SER A 284 7.90 -24.62 27.51
CA SER A 284 7.50 -25.99 27.83
C SER A 284 8.56 -27.02 27.44
N VAL A 285 9.22 -26.85 26.29
CA VAL A 285 10.35 -27.70 25.89
C VAL A 285 11.50 -27.58 26.90
N ARG A 286 11.87 -26.35 27.30
CA ARG A 286 12.92 -26.14 28.29
C ARG A 286 12.62 -26.81 29.63
N ARG A 287 11.39 -26.67 30.15
CA ARG A 287 10.97 -27.36 31.38
C ARG A 287 11.07 -28.88 31.25
N GLY A 288 10.63 -29.44 30.12
CA GLY A 288 10.77 -30.88 29.87
C GLY A 288 12.23 -31.34 29.83
N VAL A 289 13.14 -30.52 29.28
CA VAL A 289 14.58 -30.81 29.31
C VAL A 289 15.15 -30.74 30.72
N ASP A 290 14.75 -29.76 31.53
CA ASP A 290 15.18 -29.64 32.94
C ASP A 290 14.70 -30.84 33.79
N GLU A 291 13.48 -31.33 33.54
CA GLU A 291 12.93 -32.56 34.15
C GLU A 291 13.73 -33.80 33.73
N ILE A 292 14.04 -33.95 32.43
CA ILE A 292 14.89 -35.04 31.93
C ILE A 292 16.28 -34.99 32.56
N ASN A 293 16.88 -33.80 32.68
CA ASN A 293 18.20 -33.64 33.27
C ASN A 293 18.21 -34.03 34.75
N THR A 294 17.17 -33.65 35.49
CA THR A 294 16.99 -34.05 36.89
C THR A 294 16.84 -35.56 37.02
N GLY A 295 15.95 -36.18 36.23
CA GLY A 295 15.78 -37.64 36.21
C GLY A 295 17.06 -38.38 35.80
N SER A 296 17.86 -37.81 34.89
CA SER A 296 19.15 -38.38 34.48
C SER A 296 20.17 -38.38 35.64
N HIS A 297 20.19 -37.32 36.46
CA HIS A 297 21.03 -37.27 37.66
C HIS A 297 20.59 -38.27 38.73
N GLU A 298 19.28 -38.45 38.94
CA GLU A 298 18.74 -39.46 39.86
C GLU A 298 19.09 -40.88 39.42
N ILE A 299 18.96 -41.19 38.11
CA ILE A 299 19.37 -42.48 37.54
C ILE A 299 20.87 -42.71 37.75
N ALA A 300 21.70 -41.71 37.49
CA ALA A 300 23.15 -41.84 37.68
C ALA A 300 23.50 -42.14 39.13
N ALA A 301 22.90 -41.43 40.09
CA ALA A 301 23.09 -41.68 41.52
C ALA A 301 22.61 -43.08 41.93
N GLY A 302 21.42 -43.49 41.46
CA GLY A 302 20.88 -44.83 41.71
C GLY A 302 21.75 -45.94 41.12
N ASN A 303 22.36 -45.71 39.95
CA ASN A 303 23.27 -46.67 39.34
C ASN A 303 24.59 -46.81 40.14
N THR A 304 25.11 -45.71 40.71
CA THR A 304 26.26 -45.77 41.62
C THR A 304 25.96 -46.55 42.89
N ASP A 305 24.79 -46.33 43.51
CA ASP A 305 24.36 -47.11 44.68
C ASP A 305 24.22 -48.60 44.36
N LEU A 306 23.57 -48.92 43.23
CA LEU A 306 23.43 -50.30 42.77
C LEU A 306 24.79 -50.97 42.51
N SER A 307 25.72 -50.26 41.90
CA SER A 307 27.10 -50.75 41.67
C SER A 307 27.78 -51.07 43.00
N SER A 308 27.71 -50.17 43.99
CA SER A 308 28.30 -50.38 45.32
C SER A 308 27.68 -51.57 46.05
N ARG A 309 26.36 -51.72 46.00
CA ARG A 309 25.67 -52.89 46.57
C ARG A 309 26.04 -54.19 45.87
N THR A 310 26.24 -54.15 44.55
CA THR A 310 26.68 -55.31 43.76
C THR A 310 28.11 -55.70 44.13
N GLU A 311 29.01 -54.73 44.32
CA GLU A 311 30.37 -54.98 44.83
C GLU A 311 30.36 -55.59 46.23
N GLN A 312 29.54 -55.05 47.14
CA GLN A 312 29.40 -55.60 48.49
C GLN A 312 28.84 -57.03 48.47
N GLN A 313 27.84 -57.30 47.64
CA GLN A 313 27.27 -58.63 47.49
C GLN A 313 28.28 -59.63 46.90
N ALA A 314 29.11 -59.19 45.94
CA ALA A 314 30.20 -60.00 45.42
C ALA A 314 31.22 -60.35 46.51
N ALA A 315 31.61 -59.39 47.36
CA ALA A 315 32.50 -59.63 48.48
C ALA A 315 31.90 -60.62 49.52
N SER A 316 30.62 -60.48 49.86
CA SER A 316 29.94 -61.43 50.76
C SER A 316 29.83 -62.84 50.17
N LEU A 317 29.67 -62.96 48.85
CA LEU A 317 29.71 -64.26 48.17
C LEU A 317 31.11 -64.87 48.21
N GLU A 318 32.16 -64.06 48.08
CA GLU A 318 33.56 -64.51 48.21
C GLU A 318 33.86 -65.03 49.62
N GLU A 319 33.42 -64.31 50.66
CA GLU A 319 33.54 -64.75 52.07
C GLU A 319 32.75 -66.04 52.34
N THR A 320 31.55 -66.16 51.75
CA THR A 320 30.75 -67.39 51.83
C THR A 320 31.46 -68.55 51.15
N ALA A 321 32.05 -68.34 49.97
CA ALA A 321 32.81 -69.36 49.26
C ALA A 321 34.03 -69.82 50.07
N ALA A 322 34.79 -68.89 50.66
CA ALA A 322 35.91 -69.22 51.54
C ALA A 322 35.47 -70.00 52.79
N SER A 323 34.36 -69.60 53.41
CA SER A 323 33.76 -70.33 54.55
C SER A 323 33.33 -71.75 54.16
N MET A 324 32.82 -71.94 52.93
CA MET A 324 32.48 -73.25 52.39
C MET A 324 33.72 -74.12 52.14
N GLU A 325 34.85 -73.54 51.73
CA GLU A 325 36.13 -74.25 51.62
C GLU A 325 36.65 -74.71 52.99
N GLU A 326 36.59 -73.85 54.00
CA GLU A 326 36.99 -74.19 55.37
C GLU A 326 36.07 -75.27 55.99
N LEU A 327 34.76 -75.17 55.76
CA LEU A 327 33.79 -76.20 56.15
C LEU A 327 34.08 -77.53 55.44
N ALA A 328 34.35 -77.52 54.13
CA ALA A 328 34.69 -78.73 53.39
C ALA A 328 35.97 -79.38 53.94
N SER A 329 36.99 -78.59 54.30
CA SER A 329 38.21 -79.07 54.96
C SER A 329 37.91 -79.72 56.31
N THR A 330 37.09 -79.07 57.15
CA THR A 330 36.70 -79.57 58.47
C THR A 330 35.87 -80.86 58.37
N VAL A 331 34.95 -80.94 57.42
CA VAL A 331 34.16 -82.15 57.14
C VAL A 331 35.06 -83.30 56.71
N LYS A 332 36.06 -83.03 55.85
CA LYS A 332 37.06 -84.04 55.46
C LYS A 332 37.86 -84.53 56.67
N GLN A 333 38.32 -83.62 57.52
CA GLN A 333 39.04 -83.97 58.75
C GLN A 333 38.15 -84.80 59.70
N ASN A 334 36.88 -84.46 59.86
CA ASN A 334 35.93 -85.23 60.67
C ASN A 334 35.69 -86.63 60.10
N ALA A 335 35.61 -86.77 58.77
CA ALA A 335 35.50 -88.08 58.12
C ALA A 335 36.75 -88.95 58.37
N ASP A 336 37.95 -88.37 58.28
CA ASP A 336 39.20 -89.06 58.57
C ASP A 336 39.30 -89.45 60.06
N ASN A 337 38.89 -88.57 60.98
CA ASN A 337 38.83 -88.85 62.41
C ASN A 337 37.84 -89.98 62.72
N ALA A 338 36.65 -89.97 62.12
CA ALA A 338 35.67 -91.03 62.28
C ALA A 338 36.21 -92.37 61.76
N ARG A 339 36.95 -92.36 60.65
CA ARG A 339 37.62 -93.55 60.09
C ARG A 339 38.69 -94.09 61.04
N GLN A 340 39.52 -93.22 61.63
CA GLN A 340 40.51 -93.60 62.63
C GLN A 340 39.86 -94.14 63.91
N ALA A 341 38.82 -93.48 64.42
CA ALA A 341 38.08 -93.93 65.59
C ALA A 341 37.45 -95.32 65.36
N ASN A 342 36.90 -95.56 64.17
CA ASN A 342 36.37 -96.88 63.80
C ASN A 342 37.46 -97.96 63.77
N GLN A 343 38.66 -97.65 63.26
CA GLN A 343 39.80 -98.57 63.30
C GLN A 343 40.25 -98.86 64.74
N LEU A 344 40.30 -97.84 65.59
CA LEU A 344 40.68 -98.00 67.00
C LEU A 344 39.64 -98.84 67.76
N ALA A 345 38.34 -98.59 67.53
CA ALA A 345 37.26 -99.37 68.11
C ALA A 345 37.31 -100.84 67.67
N ALA A 346 37.59 -101.11 66.39
CA ALA A 346 37.78 -102.47 65.88
C ALA A 346 38.99 -103.16 66.56
N SER A 347 40.10 -102.45 66.74
CA SER A 347 41.28 -102.97 67.45
C SER A 347 41.00 -103.23 68.94
N ALA A 348 40.27 -102.34 69.61
CA ALA A 348 39.87 -102.53 71.01
C ALA A 348 38.92 -103.72 71.17
N SER A 349 37.98 -103.91 70.23
CA SER A 349 37.09 -105.07 70.20
C SER A 349 37.88 -106.38 70.06
N ASP A 350 38.89 -106.42 69.18
CA ASP A 350 39.77 -107.59 69.01
C ASP A 350 40.61 -107.89 70.28
N VAL A 351 41.10 -106.86 70.97
CA VAL A 351 41.77 -107.01 72.28
C VAL A 351 40.80 -107.55 73.33
N ALA A 352 39.57 -107.03 73.39
CA ALA A 352 38.55 -107.47 74.33
C ALA A 352 38.13 -108.93 74.07
N GLU A 353 38.03 -109.35 72.81
CA GLU A 353 37.74 -110.73 72.42
C GLU A 353 38.85 -111.69 72.89
N ARG A 354 40.11 -111.35 72.65
CA ARG A 354 41.27 -112.10 73.18
C ARG A 354 41.29 -112.14 74.71
N GLY A 355 40.96 -111.03 75.37
CA GLY A 355 40.81 -110.96 76.82
C GLY A 355 39.68 -111.86 77.33
N GLY A 356 38.56 -111.91 76.61
CA GLY A 356 37.44 -112.82 76.87
C GLY A 356 37.85 -114.29 76.80
N SER A 357 38.64 -114.68 75.80
CA SER A 357 39.22 -116.02 75.71
C SER A 357 40.11 -116.36 76.90
N ALA A 358 40.97 -115.43 77.32
CA ALA A 358 41.84 -115.62 78.49
C ALA A 358 41.04 -115.78 79.80
N VAL A 359 39.99 -114.99 80.00
CA VAL A 359 39.09 -115.13 81.17
C VAL A 359 38.37 -116.48 81.15
N ALA A 360 37.92 -116.95 79.97
CA ALA A 360 37.29 -118.27 79.84
C ALA A 360 38.26 -119.41 80.22
N GLU A 361 39.54 -119.30 79.86
CA GLU A 361 40.59 -120.24 80.26
C GLU A 361 40.82 -120.22 81.79
N VAL A 362 40.78 -119.06 82.42
CA VAL A 362 40.87 -118.92 83.88
C VAL A 362 39.66 -119.56 84.58
N VAL A 363 38.44 -119.37 84.06
CA VAL A 363 37.22 -119.99 84.61
C VAL A 363 37.29 -121.51 84.52
N ASN A 364 37.73 -122.06 83.38
CA ASN A 364 37.96 -123.50 83.22
C ASN A 364 39.00 -124.01 84.24
N THR A 365 40.09 -123.26 84.43
CA THR A 365 41.10 -123.59 85.44
C THR A 365 40.52 -123.60 86.86
N MET A 366 39.70 -122.60 87.22
CA MET A 366 39.00 -122.53 88.52
C MET A 366 37.99 -123.67 88.72
N GLN A 367 37.30 -124.11 87.67
CA GLN A 367 36.46 -125.32 87.73
C GLN A 367 37.29 -126.57 87.96
N GLY A 368 38.47 -126.68 87.32
CA GLY A 368 39.45 -127.71 87.59
C GLY A 368 39.89 -127.73 89.06
N ILE A 369 40.25 -126.57 89.63
CA ILE A 369 40.61 -126.42 91.05
C ILE A 369 39.46 -126.83 91.96
N SER A 370 38.23 -126.39 91.68
CA SER A 370 37.04 -126.74 92.47
C SER A 370 36.78 -128.25 92.48
N ALA A 371 36.94 -128.91 91.32
CA ALA A 371 36.84 -130.36 91.21
C ALA A 371 37.95 -131.07 92.01
N SER A 372 39.19 -130.58 91.94
CA SER A 372 40.31 -131.09 92.76
C SER A 372 40.05 -130.90 94.26
N SER A 373 39.53 -129.74 94.70
CA SER A 373 39.18 -129.46 96.09
C SER A 373 38.07 -130.37 96.62
N ARG A 374 37.04 -130.68 95.81
CA ARG A 374 36.02 -131.68 96.17
C ARG A 374 36.64 -133.07 96.38
N LYS A 375 37.57 -133.46 95.49
CA LYS A 375 38.26 -134.74 95.61
C LYS A 375 39.15 -134.80 96.85
N ILE A 376 39.80 -133.68 97.21
CA ILE A 376 40.51 -133.55 98.49
C ILE A 376 39.54 -133.68 99.67
N SER A 377 38.37 -133.03 99.63
CA SER A 377 37.35 -133.14 100.67
C SER A 377 36.83 -134.57 100.85
N GLU A 378 36.64 -135.32 99.75
CA GLU A 378 36.30 -136.74 99.81
C GLU A 378 37.42 -137.55 100.48
N ILE A 379 38.69 -137.30 100.13
CA ILE A 379 39.84 -137.95 100.77
C ILE A 379 39.91 -137.62 102.26
N VAL A 380 39.72 -136.34 102.65
CA VAL A 380 39.69 -135.92 104.07
C VAL A 380 38.55 -136.61 104.80
N SER A 381 37.38 -136.76 104.19
CA SER A 381 36.25 -137.48 104.81
C SER A 381 36.55 -138.97 105.00
N VAL A 382 37.33 -139.59 104.11
CA VAL A 382 37.84 -140.97 104.29
C VAL A 382 38.89 -141.02 105.40
N ILE A 383 39.80 -140.04 105.48
CA ILE A 383 40.79 -139.95 106.56
C ILE A 383 40.10 -139.78 107.92
N ASP A 384 39.06 -138.96 108.01
CA ASP A 384 38.27 -138.78 109.23
C ASP A 384 37.55 -140.07 109.64
N GLY A 385 37.07 -140.84 108.65
CA GLY A 385 36.58 -142.21 108.86
C GLY A 385 37.65 -143.19 109.39
N ILE A 386 38.88 -143.12 108.88
CA ILE A 386 40.01 -143.93 109.36
C ILE A 386 40.45 -143.49 110.77
N ALA A 387 40.45 -142.19 111.06
CA ALA A 387 40.78 -141.64 112.37
C ALA A 387 39.77 -142.12 113.43
N PHE A 388 38.47 -142.15 113.12
CA PHE A 388 37.46 -142.70 114.01
C PHE A 388 37.66 -144.20 114.26
N GLN A 389 37.97 -145.00 113.23
CA GLN A 389 38.28 -146.42 113.37
C GLN A 389 39.54 -146.68 114.20
N THR A 390 40.55 -145.82 114.07
CA THR A 390 41.80 -145.90 114.84
C THR A 390 41.56 -145.57 116.31
N ASN A 391 40.69 -144.59 116.60
CA ASN A 391 40.27 -144.24 117.96
C ASN A 391 39.47 -145.37 118.64
N ILE A 392 38.62 -146.09 117.89
CA ILE A 392 37.87 -147.24 118.43
C ILE A 392 38.79 -148.44 118.71
N LEU A 393 39.89 -148.64 117.96
CA LEU A 393 40.83 -149.74 118.21
C LEU A 393 41.73 -149.54 119.44
N ALA A 394 41.80 -148.31 119.97
CA ALA A 394 42.70 -147.94 121.06
C ALA A 394 42.10 -148.07 122.47
N LEU A 395 40.83 -148.48 122.58
CA LEU A 395 40.08 -148.68 123.83
C LEU A 395 39.58 -150.13 123.92
#